data_AF-A0A9P3KXQ1-F1
#
_entry.id   AF-A0A9P3KXQ1-F1
#
_cell.length_a   1.000
_cell.length_b   1.000
_cell.length_c   1.000
_cell.angle_alpha   90.00
_cell.angle_beta   90.00
_cell.angle_gamma   90.00
#
_symmetry.space_group_name_H-M   'P 1'
#
loop_
_entity.id
_entity.type
_entity.pdbx_description
1 polymer ?
#
loop_
_entity_poly.entity_id
_entity_poly.type
_entity_poly.pdbx_seq_one_letter_code
_entity_poly.pdbx_strand_id
1 'polypeptide(L)'
;MLPEARGGGAGSSSSGKQKVRLRFGFRTSEGRVWIHPTGVIPQQGKALDDGGVHFLTFNERVQTSQVFIRGCTLIPALSIVLFGGPIYLAPAPGPFLPLGGSFSSGNLYPASGYGFSSTSSSQPVLLVVDRWIEFVVDRHVGELLLQLRAVLDSILGRWVAGGPRPANERRVVGCAVRLLEQAGRAAVKELEIAEKSTAAAGMGGVRASAGAAAAGGRVIDDGDRWMSGGGDAGGGDWRGGGGGGGGIGGVEWWWWSQ
;
A
#
# COMPACT_ATOMS: atom_id res chain seq x y z
N MET A 1 53.03 48.58 25.32
CA MET A 1 52.01 48.05 24.40
C MET A 1 52.32 46.57 24.17
N LEU A 2 51.54 45.69 24.79
CA LEU A 2 51.69 44.24 24.74
C LEU A 2 50.58 43.68 23.83
N PRO A 3 50.86 42.69 22.96
CA PRO A 3 49.82 42.04 22.17
C PRO A 3 49.06 41.01 23.01
N GLU A 4 47.74 41.15 23.07
CA GLU A 4 46.82 40.16 23.66
C GLU A 4 46.80 38.88 22.81
N ALA A 5 47.10 37.75 23.46
CA ALA A 5 46.98 36.43 22.91
C ALA A 5 45.50 36.01 22.81
N ARG A 6 44.96 35.94 21.59
CA ARG A 6 43.65 35.31 21.32
C ARG A 6 43.80 33.79 21.38
N GLY A 7 43.38 33.21 22.50
CA GLY A 7 43.22 31.76 22.66
C GLY A 7 42.08 31.23 21.80
N GLY A 8 42.41 30.36 20.84
CA GLY A 8 41.45 29.60 20.04
C GLY A 8 40.92 28.40 20.81
N GLY A 9 39.66 28.48 21.26
CA GLY A 9 38.94 27.36 21.84
C GLY A 9 38.48 26.39 20.75
N ALA A 10 39.02 25.18 20.77
CA ALA A 10 38.55 24.06 19.96
C ALA A 10 37.14 23.64 20.41
N GLY A 11 36.12 24.07 19.66
CA GLY A 11 34.73 23.67 19.88
C GLY A 11 34.56 22.18 19.60
N SER A 12 34.36 21.40 20.66
CA SER A 12 33.90 20.02 20.61
C SER A 12 32.54 19.97 19.90
N SER A 13 32.53 19.59 18.62
CA SER A 13 31.31 19.34 17.86
C SER A 13 30.65 18.08 18.42
N SER A 14 29.78 18.25 19.40
CA SER A 14 28.89 17.19 19.85
C SER A 14 28.06 16.75 18.64
N SER A 15 28.37 15.56 18.13
CA SER A 15 27.62 14.86 17.11
C SER A 15 26.27 14.46 17.72
N GLY A 16 25.40 15.46 17.88
CA GLY A 16 24.02 15.29 18.28
C GLY A 16 23.38 14.36 17.29
N LYS A 17 23.13 13.11 17.72
CA LYS A 17 22.41 12.10 16.96
C LYS A 17 21.07 12.70 16.58
N GLN A 18 20.97 13.25 15.36
CA GLN A 18 19.72 13.75 14.84
C GLN A 18 18.78 12.55 14.82
N LYS A 19 17.77 12.60 15.70
CA LYS A 19 16.70 11.63 15.74
C LYS A 19 15.91 11.82 14.44
N VAL A 20 16.31 11.09 13.40
CA VAL A 20 15.61 11.07 12.12
C VAL A 20 14.19 10.62 12.42
N ARG A 21 13.26 11.57 12.34
CA ARG A 21 11.84 11.31 12.52
C ARG A 21 11.34 10.74 11.20
N LEU A 22 11.38 9.41 11.08
CA LEU A 22 10.82 8.70 9.94
C LEU A 22 9.38 9.18 9.74
N ARG A 23 9.10 9.71 8.55
CA ARG A 23 7.76 10.07 8.13
C ARG A 23 7.27 8.95 7.22
N PHE A 24 6.21 8.26 7.63
CA PHE A 24 5.55 7.23 6.83
C PHE A 24 4.51 7.89 5.93
N GLY A 25 4.79 7.88 4.63
CA GLY A 25 3.91 8.42 3.60
C GLY A 25 3.25 7.29 2.81
N PHE A 26 1.96 7.42 2.55
CA PHE A 26 1.17 6.50 1.74
C PHE A 26 0.75 7.19 0.46
N ARG A 27 0.61 6.42 -0.63
CA ARG A 27 0.07 6.92 -1.90
C ARG A 27 -1.45 6.69 -1.93
N THR A 28 -2.17 7.71 -2.35
CA THR A 28 -3.61 7.66 -2.70
C THR A 28 -3.77 8.11 -4.15
N SER A 29 -4.98 7.97 -4.70
CA SER A 29 -5.33 8.54 -6.01
C SER A 29 -5.13 10.06 -6.11
N GLU A 30 -5.17 10.76 -4.97
CA GLU A 30 -5.00 12.22 -4.87
C GLU A 30 -3.57 12.67 -4.54
N GLY A 31 -2.65 11.73 -4.35
CA GLY A 31 -1.25 12.03 -4.05
C GLY A 31 -0.77 11.40 -2.74
N ARG A 32 0.25 12.02 -2.13
CA ARG A 32 0.89 11.46 -0.93
C ARG A 32 0.23 11.98 0.34
N VAL A 33 -0.17 11.06 1.22
CA VAL A 33 -0.71 11.36 2.55
C VAL A 33 0.21 10.84 3.64
N TRP A 34 0.24 11.50 4.79
CA TRP A 34 1.11 11.13 5.91
C TRP A 34 0.27 10.63 7.08
N ILE A 35 0.74 9.63 7.82
CA ILE A 35 0.06 9.27 9.07
C ILE A 35 0.29 10.39 10.09
N HIS A 36 -0.80 10.85 10.72
CA HIS A 36 -0.73 11.87 11.75
C HIS A 36 0.16 11.40 12.93
N PRO A 37 0.98 12.29 13.53
CA PRO A 37 1.91 11.91 14.60
C PRO A 37 1.30 11.26 15.84
N THR A 38 0.01 11.49 16.10
CA THR A 38 -0.72 10.89 17.24
C THR A 38 -1.26 9.50 16.93
N GLY A 39 -1.06 8.99 15.70
CA GLY A 39 -1.42 7.63 15.35
C GLY A 39 -0.54 6.60 16.07
N VAL A 40 -1.05 5.38 16.21
CA VAL A 40 -0.34 4.26 16.84
C VAL A 40 0.62 3.57 15.86
N ILE A 41 0.26 3.54 14.57
CA ILE A 41 1.02 2.87 13.49
C ILE A 41 2.44 3.42 13.29
N PRO A 42 2.72 4.74 13.35
CA PRO A 42 4.07 5.27 13.15
C PRO A 42 5.12 4.72 14.13
N GLN A 43 4.69 4.21 15.29
CA GLN A 43 5.57 3.58 16.27
C GLN A 43 6.01 2.18 15.84
N GLN A 44 5.23 1.52 14.97
CA GLN A 44 5.48 0.18 14.43
C GLN A 44 6.19 0.20 13.08
N GLY A 45 6.69 1.36 12.65
CA GLY A 45 7.17 1.64 11.30
C GLY A 45 8.16 0.65 10.68
N LYS A 46 8.89 -0.15 11.48
CA LYS A 46 9.74 -1.22 10.97
C LYS A 46 8.96 -2.37 10.33
N ALA A 47 7.77 -2.69 10.83
CA ALA A 47 6.97 -3.83 10.37
C ALA A 47 6.29 -3.58 9.01
N LEU A 48 6.26 -2.34 8.52
CA LEU A 48 5.62 -2.01 7.24
C LEU A 48 6.56 -2.19 6.04
N ASP A 49 7.88 -2.22 6.25
CA ASP A 49 8.88 -2.26 5.17
C ASP A 49 9.18 -3.71 4.70
N ASP A 50 8.61 -4.73 5.36
CA ASP A 50 8.99 -6.14 5.20
C ASP A 50 8.39 -6.83 3.94
N GLY A 51 7.99 -6.06 2.92
CA GLY A 51 7.53 -6.58 1.63
C GLY A 51 6.09 -7.10 1.62
N GLY A 52 5.37 -7.02 2.73
CA GLY A 52 3.94 -7.30 2.80
C GLY A 52 3.11 -6.22 2.10
N VAL A 53 2.16 -6.62 1.25
CA VAL A 53 1.21 -5.68 0.63
C VAL A 53 0.10 -5.36 1.64
N HIS A 54 0.33 -4.32 2.43
CA HIS A 54 -0.64 -3.80 3.38
C HIS A 54 -1.33 -2.56 2.83
N PHE A 55 -2.62 -2.46 3.11
CA PHE A 55 -3.39 -1.27 2.84
C PHE A 55 -3.85 -0.63 4.14
N LEU A 56 -4.23 0.63 4.03
CA LEU A 56 -4.62 1.43 5.17
C LEU A 56 -6.01 2.01 4.91
N THR A 57 -6.95 1.73 5.82
CA THR A 57 -8.18 2.50 5.92
C THR A 57 -8.00 3.60 6.96
N PHE A 58 -8.67 4.74 6.79
CA PHE A 58 -8.62 5.86 7.72
C PHE A 58 -10.00 6.49 7.88
N ASN A 59 -10.23 7.11 9.04
CA ASN A 59 -11.51 7.75 9.35
C ASN A 59 -11.52 9.24 9.01
N GLU A 60 -10.42 9.94 9.26
CA GLU A 60 -10.35 11.40 9.11
C GLU A 60 -9.11 11.80 8.29
N ARG A 61 -9.33 12.73 7.35
CA ARG A 61 -8.28 13.40 6.59
C ARG A 61 -8.18 14.85 7.06
N VAL A 62 -6.99 15.27 7.47
CA VAL A 62 -6.71 16.61 7.98
C VAL A 62 -5.69 17.28 7.07
N GLN A 63 -6.09 18.38 6.42
CA GLN A 63 -5.19 19.19 5.62
C GLN A 63 -4.65 20.35 6.44
N THR A 64 -3.32 20.48 6.49
CA THR A 64 -2.61 21.61 7.09
C THR A 64 -1.61 22.15 6.07
N SER A 65 -0.32 22.27 6.42
CA SER A 65 0.76 22.41 5.43
C SER A 65 1.03 21.11 4.67
N GLN A 66 0.63 19.97 5.24
CA GLN A 66 0.66 18.65 4.62
C GLN A 66 -0.67 17.94 4.89
N VAL A 67 -1.01 16.97 4.04
CA VAL A 67 -2.21 16.14 4.23
C VAL A 67 -1.86 15.00 5.18
N PHE A 68 -2.57 14.94 6.30
CA PHE A 68 -2.46 13.88 7.29
C PHE A 68 -3.72 13.04 7.36
N ILE A 69 -3.58 11.77 7.72
CA ILE A 69 -4.68 10.85 8.01
C ILE A 69 -4.66 10.44 9.49
N ARG A 70 -5.83 10.34 10.10
CA ARG A 70 -6.07 9.97 11.50
C ARG A 70 -7.04 8.79 11.60
N GLY A 71 -6.97 8.07 12.72
CA GLY A 71 -7.82 6.90 12.96
C GLY A 71 -7.64 5.83 11.89
N CYS A 72 -6.39 5.43 11.64
CA CYS A 72 -6.04 4.51 10.57
C CYS A 72 -5.89 3.08 11.07
N THR A 73 -6.23 2.10 10.23
CA THR A 73 -6.14 0.66 10.53
C THR A 73 -5.59 -0.07 9.33
N LEU A 74 -4.62 -0.97 9.57
CA LEU A 74 -4.08 -1.83 8.52
C LEU A 74 -5.09 -2.92 8.17
N ILE A 75 -5.31 -3.09 6.88
CA ILE A 75 -6.22 -4.10 6.34
C ILE A 75 -5.49 -4.98 5.33
N PRO A 76 -5.79 -6.29 5.29
CA PRO A 76 -5.20 -7.18 4.29
C PRO A 76 -5.80 -6.89 2.91
N ALA A 77 -5.01 -7.13 1.87
CA ALA A 77 -5.42 -6.98 0.47
C ALA A 77 -6.77 -7.65 0.16
N LEU A 78 -6.97 -8.86 0.68
CA LEU A 78 -8.19 -9.63 0.43
C LEU A 78 -9.45 -8.92 0.95
N SER A 79 -9.37 -8.17 2.05
CA SER A 79 -10.51 -7.39 2.55
C SER A 79 -10.94 -6.32 1.55
N ILE A 80 -9.99 -5.67 0.88
CA ILE A 80 -10.29 -4.67 -0.15
C ILE A 80 -10.90 -5.32 -1.39
N VAL A 81 -10.42 -6.49 -1.78
CA VAL A 81 -10.98 -7.22 -2.93
C VAL A 81 -12.44 -7.60 -2.68
N LEU A 82 -12.76 -8.10 -1.48
CA LEU A 82 -14.10 -8.58 -1.14
C LEU A 82 -15.09 -7.45 -0.82
N PHE A 83 -14.65 -6.38 -0.17
CA PHE A 83 -15.54 -5.33 0.36
C PHE A 83 -15.28 -3.92 -0.21
N GLY A 84 -14.29 -3.76 -1.07
CA GLY A 84 -13.94 -2.46 -1.67
C GLY A 84 -14.88 -2.04 -2.80
N GLY A 85 -14.44 -1.10 -3.63
CA GLY A 85 -15.18 -0.63 -4.81
C GLY A 85 -15.31 -1.69 -5.92
N PRO A 86 -15.87 -1.33 -7.08
CA PRO A 86 -16.06 -2.23 -8.22
C PRO A 86 -14.77 -2.99 -8.58
N ILE A 87 -14.90 -4.26 -8.97
CA ILE A 87 -13.75 -5.09 -9.38
C ILE A 87 -13.86 -5.58 -10.82
N TYR A 88 -12.72 -5.65 -11.48
CA TYR A 88 -12.59 -6.21 -12.83
C TYR A 88 -11.23 -6.87 -13.02
N LEU A 89 -11.18 -7.81 -13.95
CA LEU A 89 -9.92 -8.42 -14.41
C LEU A 89 -9.48 -7.70 -15.68
N ALA A 90 -8.23 -7.25 -15.67
CA ALA A 90 -7.54 -6.79 -16.85
C ALA A 90 -6.44 -7.80 -17.23
N PRO A 91 -6.10 -7.92 -18.52
CA PRO A 91 -4.86 -8.61 -18.91
C PRO A 91 -3.71 -8.00 -18.13
N ALA A 92 -2.86 -8.83 -17.52
CA ALA A 92 -1.64 -8.31 -16.92
C ALA A 92 -0.88 -7.54 -18.02
N PRO A 93 -0.41 -6.32 -17.75
CA PRO A 93 0.46 -5.65 -18.69
C PRO A 93 1.59 -6.64 -19.00
N GLY A 94 1.72 -7.02 -20.28
CA GLY A 94 2.77 -7.93 -20.72
C GLY A 94 4.11 -7.45 -20.14
N PRO A 95 5.07 -8.36 -19.89
CA PRO A 95 6.30 -8.02 -19.17
C PRO A 95 6.81 -6.70 -19.70
N PHE A 96 6.70 -5.65 -18.88
CA PHE A 96 7.12 -4.31 -19.24
C PHE A 96 8.56 -4.46 -19.70
N LEU A 97 8.78 -4.40 -21.02
CA LEU A 97 10.13 -4.24 -21.53
C LEU A 97 10.62 -2.97 -20.85
N PRO A 98 11.71 -3.01 -20.07
CA PRO A 98 12.17 -1.85 -19.33
C PRO A 98 12.28 -0.67 -20.30
N LEU A 99 11.44 0.33 -20.09
CA LEU A 99 11.34 1.55 -20.88
C LEU A 99 12.63 2.35 -20.62
N GLY A 100 13.70 1.96 -21.29
CA GLY A 100 15.07 2.43 -21.06
C GLY A 100 16.11 1.80 -21.98
N GLY A 101 15.79 0.70 -22.65
CA GLY A 101 16.57 0.21 -23.79
C GLY A 101 16.14 0.93 -25.07
N SER A 102 16.98 1.86 -25.56
CA SER A 102 16.87 2.40 -26.91
C SER A 102 16.75 1.25 -27.91
N PHE A 103 15.61 1.15 -28.59
CA PHE A 103 15.36 0.19 -29.65
C PHE A 103 16.18 0.61 -30.87
N SER A 104 17.46 0.27 -30.85
CA SER A 104 18.22 0.11 -32.08
C SER A 104 17.52 -0.99 -32.87
N SER A 105 16.96 -0.59 -34.01
CA SER A 105 16.26 -1.44 -34.97
C SER A 105 17.23 -2.49 -35.51
N GLY A 106 17.39 -3.57 -34.75
CA GLY A 106 18.38 -4.60 -35.00
C GLY A 106 17.89 -5.94 -34.47
N ASN A 107 16.84 -6.46 -35.11
CA ASN A 107 16.66 -7.88 -35.45
C ASN A 107 17.34 -8.94 -34.54
N LEU A 108 17.11 -8.89 -33.23
CA LEU A 108 17.64 -9.87 -32.27
C LEU A 108 16.60 -10.18 -31.18
N TYR A 109 15.39 -10.54 -31.59
CA TYR A 109 14.74 -11.65 -30.90
C TYR A 109 15.11 -12.89 -31.71
N PRO A 110 15.90 -13.83 -31.17
CA PRO A 110 15.93 -15.15 -31.78
C PRO A 110 14.49 -15.65 -31.72
N ALA A 111 13.86 -15.76 -32.89
CA ALA A 111 12.76 -16.65 -33.14
C ALA A 111 13.27 -18.08 -32.88
N SER A 112 13.41 -18.44 -31.61
CA SER A 112 13.92 -19.73 -31.18
C SER A 112 13.10 -20.20 -30.00
N GLY A 113 11.96 -20.80 -30.34
CA GLY A 113 11.62 -22.11 -29.78
C GLY A 113 11.40 -22.17 -28.28
N TYR A 114 10.50 -21.35 -27.73
CA TYR A 114 9.67 -21.86 -26.64
C TYR A 114 8.41 -22.47 -27.25
N GLY A 115 8.58 -23.67 -27.82
CA GLY A 115 7.49 -24.62 -28.01
C GLY A 115 7.00 -25.16 -26.68
N PHE A 116 6.62 -24.27 -25.77
CA PHE A 116 5.86 -24.67 -24.60
C PHE A 116 4.42 -24.78 -25.10
N SER A 117 3.97 -26.02 -25.33
CA SER A 117 2.55 -26.37 -25.33
C SER A 117 2.01 -26.05 -23.93
N SER A 118 1.78 -24.77 -23.67
CA SER A 118 1.31 -24.25 -22.40
C SER A 118 -0.06 -24.84 -22.13
N THR A 119 -0.13 -25.80 -21.23
CA THR A 119 -1.39 -26.23 -20.61
C THR A 119 -1.95 -25.08 -19.76
N SER A 120 -2.51 -24.08 -20.45
CA SER A 120 -3.71 -23.27 -20.18
C SER A 120 -4.12 -22.78 -18.78
N SER A 121 -3.38 -22.96 -17.69
CA SER A 121 -3.94 -22.73 -16.34
C SER A 121 -3.42 -21.52 -15.55
N SER A 122 -2.26 -20.94 -15.86
CA SER A 122 -1.70 -19.84 -15.03
C SER A 122 -1.10 -18.74 -15.91
N GLN A 123 -1.98 -17.98 -16.56
CA GLN A 123 -1.60 -16.64 -17.00
C GLN A 123 -1.89 -15.68 -15.86
N PRO A 124 -0.92 -14.85 -15.42
CA PRO A 124 -1.19 -13.81 -14.46
C PRO A 124 -2.14 -12.79 -15.07
N VAL A 125 -3.06 -12.29 -14.27
CA VAL A 125 -4.00 -11.23 -14.61
C VAL A 125 -3.91 -10.13 -13.57
N LEU A 126 -4.32 -8.93 -13.96
CA LEU A 126 -4.41 -7.80 -13.05
C LEU A 126 -5.85 -7.72 -12.52
N LEU A 127 -6.03 -7.96 -11.23
CA LEU A 127 -7.29 -7.70 -10.55
C LEU A 127 -7.29 -6.26 -10.06
N VAL A 128 -8.18 -5.45 -10.62
CA VAL A 128 -8.27 -4.01 -10.30
C VAL A 128 -9.50 -3.77 -9.43
N VAL A 129 -9.30 -3.09 -8.30
CA VAL A 129 -10.36 -2.65 -7.37
C VAL A 129 -10.44 -1.12 -7.46
N ASP A 130 -11.67 -0.62 -7.62
CA ASP A 130 -11.97 0.82 -7.64
C ASP A 130 -11.20 1.62 -8.71
N ARG A 131 -10.78 0.94 -9.79
CA ARG A 131 -10.02 1.52 -10.92
C ARG A 131 -8.58 1.94 -10.66
N TRP A 132 -8.08 1.91 -9.41
CA TRP A 132 -6.73 2.36 -9.08
C TRP A 132 -5.93 1.41 -8.19
N ILE A 133 -6.58 0.47 -7.52
CA ILE A 133 -5.89 -0.52 -6.69
C ILE A 133 -5.67 -1.77 -7.52
N GLU A 134 -4.42 -2.14 -7.74
CA GLU A 134 -4.06 -3.21 -8.67
C GLU A 134 -3.39 -4.38 -7.94
N PHE A 135 -3.81 -5.59 -8.27
CA PHE A 135 -3.27 -6.84 -7.73
C PHE A 135 -2.87 -7.77 -8.87
N VAL A 136 -1.64 -8.27 -8.87
CA VAL A 136 -1.25 -9.36 -9.77
C VAL A 136 -1.68 -10.67 -9.14
N VAL A 137 -2.58 -11.39 -9.80
CA VAL A 137 -3.13 -12.67 -9.33
C VAL A 137 -3.17 -13.69 -10.46
N ASP A 138 -3.21 -14.97 -10.10
CA ASP A 138 -3.54 -16.02 -11.08
C ASP A 138 -4.96 -15.82 -11.62
N ARG A 139 -5.14 -16.04 -12.92
CA ARG A 139 -6.44 -15.91 -13.58
C ARG A 139 -7.56 -16.66 -12.86
N HIS A 140 -7.32 -17.92 -12.52
CA HIS A 140 -8.30 -18.75 -11.84
C HIS A 140 -8.69 -18.20 -10.46
N VAL A 141 -7.72 -17.67 -9.71
CA VAL A 141 -7.96 -17.05 -8.40
C VAL A 141 -8.76 -15.76 -8.58
N GLY A 142 -8.40 -14.92 -9.56
CA GLY A 142 -9.15 -13.71 -9.88
C GLY A 142 -10.61 -13.97 -10.26
N GLU A 143 -10.86 -14.98 -11.09
CA GLU A 143 -12.21 -15.41 -11.48
C GLU A 143 -13.01 -15.94 -10.28
N LEU A 144 -12.38 -16.73 -9.40
CA LEU A 144 -13.02 -17.24 -8.17
C LEU A 144 -13.37 -16.11 -7.20
N LEU A 145 -12.50 -15.10 -7.06
CA LEU A 145 -12.76 -13.93 -6.22
C LEU A 145 -13.93 -13.09 -6.78
N LEU A 146 -14.00 -12.91 -8.10
CA LEU A 146 -15.13 -12.25 -8.76
C LEU A 146 -16.45 -12.98 -8.50
N GLN A 147 -16.46 -14.32 -8.67
CA GLN A 147 -17.64 -15.14 -8.43
C GLN A 147 -18.08 -15.09 -6.97
N LEU A 148 -17.13 -15.25 -6.03
CA LEU A 148 -17.41 -15.19 -4.60
C LEU A 148 -18.03 -13.83 -4.23
N ARG A 149 -17.48 -12.74 -4.75
CA ARG A 149 -17.99 -11.40 -4.51
C ARG A 149 -19.40 -11.20 -5.06
N ALA A 150 -19.66 -11.60 -6.30
CA ALA A 150 -20.99 -11.48 -6.90
C ALA A 150 -22.05 -12.22 -6.09
N VAL A 151 -21.72 -13.42 -5.59
CA VAL A 151 -22.61 -14.18 -4.71
C VAL A 151 -22.78 -13.48 -3.36
N LEU A 152 -21.72 -12.95 -2.77
CA LEU A 152 -21.76 -12.24 -1.50
C LEU A 152 -22.64 -10.98 -1.59
N ASP A 153 -22.47 -10.16 -2.62
CA ASP A 153 -23.25 -8.94 -2.86
C ASP A 153 -24.74 -9.27 -3.04
N SER A 154 -25.08 -10.36 -3.75
CA SER A 154 -26.45 -10.83 -3.89
C SER A 154 -27.07 -11.28 -2.56
N ILE A 155 -26.30 -11.97 -1.71
CA ILE A 155 -26.74 -12.40 -0.38
C ILE A 155 -26.97 -11.17 0.51
N LEU A 156 -25.99 -10.27 0.58
CA LEU A 156 -26.05 -9.06 1.41
C LEU A 156 -27.21 -8.15 0.97
N GLY A 157 -27.39 -7.95 -0.33
CA GLY A 157 -28.51 -7.18 -0.87
C GLY A 157 -29.88 -7.74 -0.46
N ARG A 158 -30.05 -9.06 -0.53
CA ARG A 158 -31.29 -9.71 -0.04
C ARG A 158 -31.48 -9.59 1.46
N TRP A 159 -30.41 -9.68 2.25
CA TRP A 159 -30.49 -9.52 3.71
C TRP A 159 -30.85 -8.10 4.12
N VAL A 160 -30.29 -7.10 3.43
CA VAL A 160 -30.63 -5.68 3.63
C VAL A 160 -32.10 -5.41 3.26
N ALA A 161 -32.61 -6.08 2.23
CA ALA A 161 -34.02 -6.02 1.85
C ALA A 161 -34.98 -6.77 2.82
N GLY A 162 -34.48 -7.35 3.91
CA GLY A 162 -35.29 -8.09 4.88
C GLY A 162 -35.66 -9.51 4.45
N GLY A 163 -34.99 -10.07 3.44
CA GLY A 163 -35.23 -11.44 2.97
C GLY A 163 -34.85 -12.52 4.00
N PRO A 164 -35.37 -13.76 3.85
CA PRO A 164 -35.00 -14.88 4.71
C PRO A 164 -33.51 -15.21 4.57
N ARG A 165 -32.90 -15.74 5.63
CA ARG A 165 -31.47 -16.08 5.71
C ARG A 165 -31.24 -17.60 5.73
N PRO A 166 -31.36 -18.29 4.58
CA PRO A 166 -31.21 -19.74 4.52
C PRO A 166 -29.80 -20.21 4.90
N ALA A 167 -29.70 -21.48 5.30
CA ALA A 167 -28.48 -22.03 5.88
C ALA A 167 -27.30 -22.11 4.89
N ASN A 168 -27.57 -22.27 3.59
CA ASN A 168 -26.57 -22.28 2.52
C ASN A 168 -25.85 -20.92 2.40
N GLU A 169 -26.55 -19.81 2.54
CA GLU A 169 -25.95 -18.46 2.47
C GLU A 169 -25.00 -18.23 3.64
N ARG A 170 -25.35 -18.72 4.83
CA ARG A 170 -24.46 -18.67 5.99
C ARG A 170 -23.16 -19.44 5.75
N ARG A 171 -23.18 -20.51 4.93
CA ARG A 171 -21.95 -21.25 4.55
C ARG A 171 -21.07 -20.43 3.61
N VAL A 172 -21.66 -19.70 2.67
CA VAL A 172 -20.90 -18.82 1.76
C VAL A 172 -20.25 -17.68 2.54
N VAL A 173 -21.00 -17.00 3.41
CA VAL A 173 -20.46 -15.96 4.30
C VAL A 173 -19.40 -16.54 5.22
N GLY A 174 -19.64 -17.72 5.79
CA GLY A 174 -18.65 -18.42 6.61
C GLY A 174 -17.37 -18.79 5.85
N CYS A 175 -17.47 -19.10 4.55
CA CYS A 175 -16.32 -19.32 3.68
C CYS A 175 -15.51 -18.03 3.49
N ALA A 176 -16.16 -16.91 3.20
CA ALA A 176 -15.50 -15.61 3.08
C ALA A 176 -14.80 -15.19 4.38
N VAL A 177 -15.45 -15.39 5.54
CA VAL A 177 -14.85 -15.11 6.86
C VAL A 177 -13.61 -15.97 7.09
N ARG A 178 -13.68 -17.28 6.83
CA ARG A 178 -12.51 -18.17 6.98
C ARG A 178 -11.36 -17.77 6.07
N LEU A 179 -11.66 -17.35 4.84
CA LEU A 179 -10.66 -16.89 3.88
C LEU A 179 -9.96 -15.62 4.39
N LEU A 180 -10.71 -14.67 4.94
CA LEU A 180 -10.19 -13.44 5.54
C LEU A 180 -9.35 -13.72 6.80
N GLU A 181 -9.80 -14.63 7.67
CA GLU A 181 -9.01 -15.02 8.84
C GLU A 181 -7.71 -15.71 8.45
N GLN A 182 -7.73 -16.56 7.42
CA GLN A 182 -6.53 -17.20 6.90
C GLN A 182 -5.56 -16.17 6.31
N ALA A 183 -6.06 -15.23 5.52
CA ALA A 183 -5.26 -14.12 4.99
C ALA A 183 -4.66 -13.25 6.11
N GLY A 184 -5.44 -12.95 7.15
CA GLY A 184 -4.96 -12.21 8.32
C GLY A 184 -3.89 -12.96 9.09
N ARG A 185 -4.07 -14.27 9.33
CA ARG A 185 -3.06 -15.11 9.99
C ARG A 185 -1.78 -15.25 9.16
N ALA A 186 -1.90 -15.35 7.84
CA ALA A 186 -0.74 -15.38 6.95
C ALA A 186 0.04 -14.06 7.03
N ALA A 187 -0.65 -12.93 6.95
CA ALA A 187 -0.03 -11.61 7.09
C ALA A 187 0.71 -11.45 8.43
N VAL A 188 0.13 -11.90 9.55
CA VAL A 188 0.78 -11.82 10.87
C VAL A 188 2.02 -12.72 10.95
N LYS A 189 1.98 -13.91 10.35
CA LYS A 189 3.14 -14.81 10.32
C LYS A 189 4.30 -14.24 9.51
N GLU A 190 4.02 -13.61 8.37
CA GLU A 190 5.06 -12.95 7.56
C GLU A 190 5.74 -11.83 8.36
N LEU A 191 4.97 -11.04 9.11
CA LEU A 191 5.52 -9.99 9.99
C LEU A 191 6.38 -10.58 11.12
N GLU A 192 5.96 -11.68 11.74
CA GLU A 192 6.73 -12.34 12.80
C GLU A 192 8.05 -12.91 12.27
N ILE A 193 8.05 -13.48 11.06
CA ILE A 193 9.26 -13.99 10.40
C ILE A 193 10.22 -12.85 10.07
N ALA A 194 9.70 -11.73 9.59
CA ALA A 194 10.50 -10.56 9.28
C ALA A 194 11.11 -9.90 10.54
N GLU A 195 10.35 -9.82 11.64
CA GLU A 195 10.87 -9.34 12.93
C GLU A 195 12.01 -10.24 13.45
N LYS A 196 11.84 -11.56 13.42
CA LYS A 196 12.90 -12.51 13.81
C LYS A 196 14.14 -12.41 12.92
N SER A 197 13.95 -12.20 11.62
CA SER A 197 15.04 -12.07 10.65
C SER A 197 15.85 -10.78 10.86
N THR A 198 15.18 -9.67 11.17
CA THR A 198 15.86 -8.39 11.48
C THR A 198 16.59 -8.43 12.82
N ALA A 199 16.05 -9.12 13.83
CA ALA A 199 16.74 -9.33 15.12
C ALA A 199 18.03 -10.15 14.95
N ALA A 200 18.02 -11.21 14.12
CA ALA A 200 19.20 -12.00 13.81
C ALA A 200 20.28 -11.20 13.06
N ALA A 201 19.87 -10.34 12.12
CA ALA A 201 20.78 -9.46 11.38
C ALA A 201 21.44 -8.39 12.26
N GLY A 202 20.78 -7.96 13.35
CA GLY A 202 21.32 -6.95 14.28
C GLY A 202 22.48 -7.44 15.17
N MET A 203 22.62 -8.75 15.41
CA MET A 203 23.72 -9.33 16.20
C MET A 203 24.93 -9.77 15.36
N GLY A 204 24.73 -9.97 14.05
CA GLY A 204 25.81 -10.27 13.11
C GLY A 204 26.28 -9.02 12.38
N GLY A 205 27.34 -8.39 12.88
CA GLY A 205 27.95 -7.22 12.24
C GLY A 205 28.14 -7.39 10.72
N VAL A 206 27.75 -6.34 9.99
CA VAL A 206 28.08 -6.00 8.60
C VAL A 206 28.68 -7.15 7.79
N ARG A 207 27.82 -7.99 7.18
CA ARG A 207 28.21 -8.77 6.00
C ARG A 207 27.20 -8.57 4.88
N ALA A 208 27.68 -7.98 3.81
CA ALA A 208 26.95 -7.73 2.58
C ALA A 208 26.66 -9.05 1.83
N SER A 209 25.41 -9.27 1.43
CA SER A 209 24.94 -9.99 0.22
C SER A 209 23.42 -10.19 0.32
N ALA A 210 22.60 -9.67 -0.61
CA ALA A 210 22.32 -10.09 -1.98
C ALA A 210 21.22 -11.18 -2.09
N GLY A 211 19.98 -10.73 -2.33
CA GLY A 211 19.02 -11.32 -3.27
C GLY A 211 18.17 -12.53 -2.84
N ALA A 212 16.87 -12.32 -2.59
CA ALA A 212 15.83 -13.34 -2.76
C ALA A 212 14.47 -12.67 -3.09
N ALA A 213 13.80 -13.15 -4.14
CA ALA A 213 12.55 -12.63 -4.68
C ALA A 213 11.35 -13.48 -4.20
N ALA A 214 10.38 -12.84 -3.53
CA ALA A 214 9.05 -13.36 -3.25
C ALA A 214 8.01 -12.52 -4.02
N ALA A 215 6.82 -13.08 -4.26
CA ALA A 215 5.71 -12.48 -5.00
C ALA A 215 5.27 -11.15 -4.38
N GLY A 216 5.93 -10.06 -4.79
CA GLY A 216 5.63 -8.70 -4.36
C GLY A 216 4.54 -8.10 -5.24
N GLY A 217 3.44 -7.66 -4.63
CA GLY A 217 2.59 -6.66 -5.26
C GLY A 217 3.44 -5.44 -5.56
N ARG A 218 3.72 -5.20 -6.84
CA ARG A 218 4.57 -4.09 -7.27
C ARG A 218 3.69 -2.85 -7.35
N VAL A 219 3.80 -1.97 -6.35
CA VAL A 219 3.35 -0.59 -6.54
C VAL A 219 4.34 0.06 -7.51
N ILE A 220 3.86 0.52 -8.66
CA ILE A 220 4.70 1.18 -9.68
C ILE A 220 5.21 2.49 -9.08
N ASP A 221 6.50 2.52 -8.74
CA ASP A 221 7.17 3.67 -8.15
C ASP A 221 7.74 4.57 -9.25
N ASP A 222 6.87 5.30 -9.94
CA ASP A 222 7.29 6.48 -10.69
C ASP A 222 7.54 7.62 -9.69
N GLY A 223 8.81 7.99 -9.48
CA GLY A 223 9.17 9.34 -9.00
C GLY A 223 9.99 9.50 -7.72
N ASP A 224 11.09 8.77 -7.52
CA ASP A 224 12.15 9.13 -6.56
C ASP A 224 13.13 10.17 -7.15
N ARG A 225 12.61 11.34 -7.54
CA ARG A 225 13.45 12.45 -8.03
C ARG A 225 13.12 13.79 -7.38
N TRP A 226 13.09 13.88 -6.05
CA TRP A 226 13.12 15.20 -5.39
C TRP A 226 13.93 15.17 -4.08
N MET A 227 15.23 15.49 -4.22
CA MET A 227 16.04 16.07 -3.16
C MET A 227 15.69 17.56 -3.01
N SER A 228 15.66 18.04 -1.77
CA SER A 228 16.10 19.37 -1.36
C SER A 228 15.84 20.55 -2.32
N GLY A 229 14.68 21.19 -2.22
CA GLY A 229 14.48 22.59 -2.55
C GLY A 229 13.57 23.18 -1.47
N GLY A 230 13.99 24.14 -0.66
CA GLY A 230 14.39 25.47 -1.14
C GLY A 230 13.10 26.22 -1.41
N GLY A 231 12.72 27.11 -0.49
CA GLY A 231 11.35 27.63 -0.37
C GLY A 231 10.83 28.40 -1.58
N ASP A 232 9.51 28.43 -1.70
CA ASP A 232 8.82 29.71 -1.80
C ASP A 232 7.35 29.55 -1.38
N ALA A 233 6.90 30.46 -0.52
CA ALA A 233 5.55 30.50 0.02
C ALA A 233 4.63 31.21 -1.00
N GLY A 234 3.99 30.43 -1.87
CA GLY A 234 2.87 30.90 -2.69
C GLY A 234 1.54 30.72 -1.94
N GLY A 235 1.09 31.78 -1.27
CA GLY A 235 -0.19 31.82 -0.57
C GLY A 235 -1.37 31.70 -1.53
N GLY A 236 -2.13 30.61 -1.39
CA GLY A 236 -3.48 30.47 -1.92
C GLY A 236 -4.48 30.64 -0.78
N ASP A 237 -5.21 31.75 -0.81
CA ASP A 237 -6.24 32.15 0.15
C ASP A 237 -7.46 31.22 0.04
N TRP A 238 -7.59 30.26 0.95
CA TRP A 238 -8.80 29.45 1.12
C TRP A 238 -9.52 29.90 2.40
N ARG A 239 -10.27 31.01 2.29
CA ARG A 239 -11.21 31.41 3.33
C ARG A 239 -12.39 30.46 3.36
N GLY A 240 -12.65 29.96 4.57
CA GLY A 240 -13.70 28.99 4.87
C GLY A 240 -15.10 29.57 4.96
N GLY A 241 -16.07 28.68 4.80
CA GLY A 241 -17.43 28.83 5.27
C GLY A 241 -17.68 27.79 6.36
N GLY A 242 -17.71 28.23 7.62
CA GLY A 242 -18.11 27.41 8.76
C GLY A 242 -19.62 27.19 8.78
N GLY A 243 -20.03 25.95 9.02
CA GLY A 243 -21.41 25.58 9.33
C GLY A 243 -21.39 24.41 10.29
N GLY A 244 -21.50 24.70 11.58
CA GLY A 244 -21.56 23.70 12.64
C GLY A 244 -22.89 22.95 12.59
N GLY A 245 -22.80 21.63 12.45
CA GLY A 245 -23.89 20.69 12.68
C GLY A 245 -23.33 19.45 13.36
N GLY A 246 -23.62 19.30 14.65
CA GLY A 246 -23.31 18.08 15.40
C GLY A 246 -24.15 16.93 14.87
N GLY A 247 -23.61 16.22 13.89
CA GLY A 247 -24.18 15.01 13.30
C GLY A 247 -23.43 13.78 13.82
N ILE A 248 -24.21 12.82 14.32
CA ILE A 248 -23.78 11.51 14.79
C ILE A 248 -23.01 10.82 13.65
N GLY A 249 -21.83 10.26 13.94
CA GLY A 249 -20.86 9.75 12.97
C GLY A 249 -21.46 8.84 11.89
N GLY A 250 -21.67 9.42 10.70
CA GLY A 250 -21.93 8.70 9.47
C GLY A 250 -20.59 8.43 8.76
N VAL A 251 -20.36 7.18 8.38
CA VAL A 251 -19.26 6.81 7.49
C VAL A 251 -19.66 7.30 6.11
N GLU A 252 -19.17 8.48 5.72
CA GLU A 252 -19.52 9.14 4.47
C GLU A 252 -18.72 8.53 3.31
N TRP A 253 -19.39 7.70 2.50
CA TRP A 253 -18.83 7.17 1.26
C TRP A 253 -19.07 8.18 0.14
N TRP A 254 -18.07 9.00 -0.17
CA TRP A 254 -18.14 9.95 -1.28
C TRP A 254 -18.00 9.20 -2.62
N TRP A 255 -19.10 9.12 -3.38
CA TRP A 255 -19.08 8.84 -4.81
C TRP A 255 -19.07 10.19 -5.56
N TRP A 256 -18.03 10.47 -6.34
CA TRP A 256 -18.08 11.49 -7.40
C TRP A 256 -17.97 10.75 -8.75
N SER A 257 -19.03 10.80 -9.54
CA SER A 257 -18.95 10.63 -11.00
C SER A 257 -18.89 12.03 -11.58
N GLN A 258 -17.93 12.27 -12.48
CA GLN A 258 -18.12 13.30 -13.50
C GLN A 258 -19.29 12.92 -14.41
#